data_AF-A0A8C2RWI0-F1
#
_entry.id   AF-A0A8C2RWI0-F1
#
_cell.length_a   1.000
_cell.length_b   1.000
_cell.length_c   1.000
_cell.angle_alpha   90.00
_cell.angle_beta   90.00
_cell.angle_gamma   90.00
#
_symmetry.space_group_name_H-M   'P 1'
#
loop_
_entity.id
_entity.type
_entity.pdbx_description
1 polymer ?
#
loop_
_entity_poly.entity_id
_entity_poly.type
_entity_poly.pdbx_seq_one_letter_code
_entity_poly.pdbx_strand_id
1 'polypeptide(L)'
;MHDAFEPVPILEKLPLQIDCLAAWEEWLLVGTKQGHLLLYRIRKDVGCNRFEVTLEKSNKNFSKKIQQIHVVSQFKILVSLLENNIYVHDLLTFQQITTVSKAKGASLFTCDLQHRETGEEVLRMCVAVKKKLQLYFWKDREFHELQGDFSVPDVPKSMAWCENSICVGFKRDYYLIRVDGKGANKELFPTGKQLEPLVAPLADGKVAVGQDDLTVVLNEEGICTQKCALNWTDIPVAMEHQPPYIIAVLPRYVEIRTFEPRLLVQSIELQRPRFITSGGSNIIYVASNHFVWRLIPVPMATQIQQLLQDKQFELALQLAEMKDDSDNPTHVMGLYPDLLPTDYRKQLQYPNPLPVLSGAELEKAHLALIDYLTQKRSQLVKKLNDSDHQSSTSPLMEGTPTIKSKKKLLQIIDTTLLKCYLHVSFPRWASPGSSCC
;
A
#
# COMPACT_ATOMS: atom_id res chain seq x y z
N MET A 1 12.89 -3.29 15.98
CA MET A 1 12.72 -2.52 14.74
C MET A 1 13.14 -3.45 13.62
N HIS A 2 12.27 -3.73 12.66
CA HIS A 2 12.55 -4.68 11.58
C HIS A 2 12.72 -3.94 10.26
N ASP A 3 13.44 -4.55 9.31
CA ASP A 3 13.65 -3.93 8.00
C ASP A 3 12.50 -4.32 7.07
N ALA A 4 11.69 -3.33 6.69
CA ALA A 4 10.62 -3.54 5.72
C ALA A 4 11.10 -3.37 4.28
N PHE A 5 12.02 -2.41 4.05
CA PHE A 5 12.51 -2.09 2.73
C PHE A 5 14.03 -1.86 2.70
N GLU A 6 14.64 -2.18 1.57
CA GLU A 6 16.02 -1.83 1.23
C GLU A 6 16.02 -0.78 0.12
N PRO A 7 16.63 0.42 0.31
CA PRO A 7 16.70 1.42 -0.73
C PRO A 7 17.77 1.08 -1.76
N VAL A 8 17.39 1.01 -3.04
CA VAL A 8 18.32 0.81 -4.14
C VAL A 8 18.31 2.03 -5.06
N PRO A 9 19.45 2.68 -5.35
CA PRO A 9 19.51 3.77 -6.30
C PRO A 9 19.18 3.28 -7.70
N ILE A 10 18.29 4.01 -8.40
CA ILE A 10 17.84 3.72 -9.77
C ILE A 10 18.36 4.78 -10.72
N LEU A 11 18.19 6.05 -10.37
CA LEU A 11 18.75 7.18 -11.10
C LEU A 11 19.62 7.99 -10.16
N GLU A 12 20.85 8.27 -10.57
CA GLU A 12 21.78 9.08 -9.80
C GLU A 12 22.22 10.30 -10.61
N LYS A 13 22.23 11.46 -9.96
CA LYS A 13 22.72 12.72 -10.54
C LYS A 13 22.07 13.07 -11.88
N LEU A 14 20.76 12.88 -11.99
CA LEU A 14 20.00 13.27 -13.18
C LEU A 14 20.21 14.78 -13.44
N PRO A 15 20.69 15.19 -14.63
CA PRO A 15 20.96 16.60 -14.92
C PRO A 15 19.69 17.47 -14.95
N LEU A 16 18.54 16.85 -15.21
CA LEU A 16 17.24 17.50 -15.21
C LEU A 16 16.63 17.44 -13.82
N GLN A 17 15.89 18.48 -13.44
CA GLN A 17 15.27 18.55 -12.11
C GLN A 17 13.93 17.80 -12.17
N ILE A 18 13.81 16.75 -11.35
CA ILE A 18 12.57 15.99 -11.17
C ILE A 18 11.52 16.89 -10.51
N ASP A 19 10.29 16.85 -11.01
CA ASP A 19 9.16 17.60 -10.47
C ASP A 19 7.93 16.72 -10.19
N CYS A 20 7.75 15.64 -10.96
CA CYS A 20 6.74 14.62 -10.69
C CYS A 20 7.19 13.24 -11.19
N LEU A 21 6.58 12.18 -10.63
CA LEU A 21 6.84 10.79 -10.99
C LEU A 21 5.52 10.04 -11.19
N ALA A 22 5.56 9.01 -12.03
CA ALA A 22 4.56 7.96 -12.06
C ALA A 22 5.26 6.66 -12.48
N ALA A 23 4.72 5.52 -12.07
CA ALA A 23 5.25 4.23 -12.46
C ALA A 23 4.13 3.24 -12.75
N TRP A 24 4.44 2.21 -13.52
CA TRP A 24 3.61 1.02 -13.66
C TRP A 24 4.51 -0.15 -14.03
N GLU A 25 4.37 -1.28 -13.34
CA GLU A 25 5.16 -2.49 -13.62
C GLU A 25 6.69 -2.18 -13.63
N GLU A 26 7.36 -2.45 -14.76
CA GLU A 26 8.78 -2.16 -14.97
C GLU A 26 9.06 -0.74 -15.49
N TRP A 27 8.05 0.10 -15.67
CA TRP A 27 8.18 1.42 -16.29
C TRP A 27 8.15 2.53 -15.26
N LEU A 28 9.08 3.47 -15.40
CA LEU A 28 9.18 4.67 -14.57
C LEU A 28 9.13 5.91 -15.47
N LEU A 29 8.13 6.76 -15.24
CA LEU A 29 8.02 8.09 -15.83
C LEU A 29 8.58 9.14 -14.90
N VAL A 30 9.44 9.99 -15.45
CA VAL A 30 10.02 11.14 -14.76
C VAL A 30 9.60 12.40 -15.50
N GLY A 31 8.72 13.18 -14.88
CA GLY A 31 8.37 14.52 -15.32
C GLY A 31 9.34 15.54 -14.74
N THR A 32 9.93 16.35 -15.60
CA THR A 32 10.98 17.31 -15.22
C THR A 32 10.46 18.74 -15.23
N LYS A 33 11.10 19.62 -14.44
CA LYS A 33 10.80 21.05 -14.40
C LYS A 33 11.07 21.74 -15.74
N GLN A 34 12.01 21.22 -16.52
CA GLN A 34 12.34 21.71 -17.86
C GLN A 34 11.30 21.32 -18.92
N GLY A 35 10.32 20.47 -18.57
CA GLY A 35 9.30 20.01 -19.51
C GLY A 35 9.72 18.86 -20.40
N HIS A 36 10.64 18.03 -19.93
CA HIS A 36 10.92 16.73 -20.51
C HIS A 36 10.16 15.65 -19.74
N LEU A 37 9.54 14.73 -20.46
CA LEU A 37 9.02 13.48 -19.93
C LEU A 37 9.97 12.35 -20.34
N LEU A 38 10.60 11.72 -19.34
CA LEU A 38 11.54 10.62 -19.54
C LEU A 38 10.84 9.31 -19.18
N LEU A 39 10.97 8.31 -20.04
CA LEU A 39 10.48 6.96 -19.82
C LEU A 39 11.67 6.03 -19.63
N TYR A 40 11.80 5.48 -18.43
CA TYR A 40 12.79 4.46 -18.10
C TYR A 40 12.12 3.10 -17.98
N ARG A 41 12.86 2.06 -18.39
CA ARG A 41 12.53 0.66 -18.09
C ARG A 41 13.50 0.14 -17.05
N ILE A 42 12.95 -0.42 -15.97
CA ILE A 42 13.63 -0.83 -14.75
C ILE A 42 13.44 -2.34 -14.57
N ARG A 43 14.44 -3.11 -14.98
CA ARG A 43 14.43 -4.57 -14.87
C ARG A 43 15.27 -5.02 -13.69
N LYS A 44 14.73 -5.94 -12.89
CA LYS A 44 15.46 -6.53 -11.75
C LYS A 44 16.32 -7.68 -12.25
N ASP A 45 17.61 -7.67 -11.90
CA ASP A 45 18.49 -8.81 -12.14
C ASP A 45 18.06 -10.02 -11.30
N VAL A 46 18.05 -11.20 -11.90
CA VAL A 46 17.65 -12.42 -11.21
C VAL A 46 18.64 -12.71 -10.06
N GLY A 47 18.12 -12.87 -8.85
CA GLY A 47 18.91 -13.28 -7.69
C GLY A 47 19.68 -12.17 -6.97
N CYS A 48 19.55 -10.90 -7.36
CA CYS A 48 20.13 -9.79 -6.60
C CYS A 48 19.25 -8.52 -6.63
N ASN A 49 19.60 -7.53 -5.81
CA ASN A 49 18.93 -6.23 -5.75
C ASN A 49 19.59 -5.20 -6.67
N ARG A 50 20.06 -5.65 -7.85
CA ARG A 50 20.54 -4.77 -8.92
C ARG A 50 19.46 -4.59 -9.97
N PHE A 51 19.49 -3.44 -10.62
CA PHE A 51 18.56 -3.08 -11.66
C PHE A 51 19.29 -2.68 -12.93
N GLU A 52 18.86 -3.27 -14.04
CA GLU A 52 19.14 -2.74 -15.37
C GLU A 52 18.18 -1.57 -15.61
N VAL A 53 18.76 -0.39 -15.83
CA VAL A 53 18.02 0.87 -16.03
C VAL A 53 18.30 1.36 -17.44
N THR A 54 17.27 1.40 -18.28
CA THR A 54 17.38 1.84 -19.68
C THR A 54 16.46 3.03 -19.92
N LEU A 55 16.99 4.09 -20.52
CA LEU A 55 16.19 5.22 -20.98
C LEU A 55 15.62 4.87 -22.35
N GLU A 56 14.32 4.63 -22.41
CA GLU A 56 13.63 4.17 -23.61
C GLU A 56 13.14 5.35 -24.44
N LYS A 57 12.62 6.40 -23.80
CA LYS A 57 12.15 7.61 -24.49
C LYS A 57 12.46 8.88 -23.69
N SER A 58 12.77 9.95 -24.42
CA SER A 58 12.86 11.31 -23.89
C SER A 58 11.99 12.22 -24.74
N ASN A 59 10.79 12.56 -24.27
CA ASN A 59 9.87 13.44 -24.97
C ASN A 59 10.03 14.88 -24.48
N LYS A 60 10.40 15.79 -25.39
CA LYS A 60 10.57 17.22 -25.12
C LYS A 60 9.36 18.06 -25.52
N ASN A 61 8.33 17.46 -26.13
CA ASN A 61 7.18 18.19 -26.69
C ASN A 61 6.35 18.89 -25.61
N PHE A 62 6.41 18.41 -24.37
CA PHE A 62 5.74 19.07 -23.25
C PHE A 62 6.24 20.51 -23.04
N SER A 63 7.50 20.82 -23.38
CA SER A 63 8.12 22.16 -23.47
C SER A 63 8.02 23.09 -22.24
N LYS A 64 7.32 22.64 -21.20
CA LYS A 64 6.89 23.38 -20.02
C LYS A 64 6.90 22.45 -18.82
N LYS A 65 7.04 23.04 -17.63
CA LYS A 65 7.02 22.32 -16.36
C LYS A 65 5.82 21.36 -16.28
N ILE A 66 6.11 20.07 -16.06
CA ILE A 66 5.09 19.02 -15.89
C ILE A 66 4.70 19.00 -14.41
N GLN A 67 3.53 19.54 -14.06
CA GLN A 67 3.14 19.77 -12.66
C GLN A 67 2.66 18.49 -11.97
N GLN A 68 1.94 17.63 -12.69
CA GLN A 68 1.42 16.37 -12.18
C GLN A 68 1.24 15.40 -13.34
N ILE A 69 1.51 14.11 -13.10
CA ILE A 69 1.25 13.01 -14.02
C ILE A 69 0.56 11.87 -13.29
N HIS A 70 -0.28 11.13 -13.99
CA HIS A 70 -0.94 9.93 -13.47
C HIS A 70 -1.09 8.91 -14.60
N VAL A 71 -0.66 7.68 -14.33
CA VAL A 71 -0.73 6.57 -15.28
C VAL A 71 -1.99 5.77 -15.00
N VAL A 72 -2.77 5.49 -16.05
CA VAL A 72 -3.88 4.53 -15.98
C VAL A 72 -3.61 3.42 -16.98
N SER A 73 -2.95 2.36 -16.50
CA SER A 73 -2.39 1.29 -17.33
C SER A 73 -3.47 0.42 -17.97
N GLN A 74 -4.66 0.33 -17.36
CA GLN A 74 -5.83 -0.37 -17.88
C GLN A 74 -6.31 0.24 -19.20
N PHE A 75 -6.39 1.58 -19.24
CA PHE A 75 -6.80 2.33 -20.44
C PHE A 75 -5.62 2.73 -21.34
N LYS A 76 -4.39 2.36 -20.97
CA LYS A 76 -3.14 2.74 -21.68
C LYS A 76 -3.02 4.26 -21.90
N ILE A 77 -3.44 5.04 -20.91
CA ILE A 77 -3.36 6.51 -20.96
C ILE A 77 -2.46 7.09 -19.88
N LEU A 78 -1.91 8.25 -20.19
CA LEU A 78 -1.19 9.14 -19.28
C LEU A 78 -1.98 10.45 -19.17
N VAL A 79 -2.47 10.74 -17.98
CA VAL A 79 -3.09 12.04 -17.66
C VAL A 79 -2.00 12.96 -17.12
N SER A 80 -1.96 14.19 -17.62
CA SER A 80 -0.91 15.16 -17.28
C SER A 80 -1.47 16.56 -17.11
N LEU A 81 -0.96 17.28 -16.10
CA LEU A 81 -1.28 18.68 -15.83
C LEU A 81 -0.12 19.57 -16.25
N LEU A 82 -0.35 20.38 -17.28
CA LEU A 82 0.64 21.28 -17.86
C LEU A 82 0.01 22.66 -18.08
N GLU A 83 0.67 23.72 -17.62
CA GLU A 83 0.18 25.11 -17.75
C GLU A 83 -1.30 25.29 -17.38
N ASN A 84 -1.73 24.61 -16.31
CA ASN A 84 -3.11 24.63 -15.82
C ASN A 84 -4.14 24.03 -16.80
N ASN A 85 -3.73 23.12 -17.68
CA ASN A 85 -4.60 22.34 -18.57
C ASN A 85 -4.37 20.84 -18.35
N ILE A 86 -5.44 20.06 -18.46
CA ILE A 86 -5.39 18.60 -18.38
C ILE A 86 -5.30 18.02 -19.79
N TYR A 87 -4.21 17.30 -20.04
CA TYR A 87 -3.96 16.59 -21.29
C TYR A 87 -3.96 15.09 -21.05
N VAL A 88 -4.50 14.36 -22.02
CA VAL A 88 -4.46 12.90 -22.05
C VAL A 88 -3.63 12.45 -23.22
N HIS A 89 -2.62 11.64 -22.94
CA HIS A 89 -1.72 11.08 -23.92
C HIS A 89 -1.83 9.57 -23.93
N ASP A 90 -1.49 8.95 -25.05
CA ASP A 90 -1.22 7.52 -25.11
C ASP A 90 0.03 7.21 -24.26
N LEU A 91 -0.07 6.19 -23.41
CA LEU A 91 0.93 5.90 -22.38
C LEU A 91 2.29 5.50 -22.97
N LEU A 92 2.31 4.86 -24.14
CA LEU A 92 3.54 4.34 -24.74
C LEU A 92 4.11 5.29 -25.79
N THR A 93 3.26 5.88 -26.62
CA THR A 93 3.69 6.75 -27.73
C THR A 93 3.79 8.22 -27.32
N PHE A 94 3.15 8.61 -26.21
CA PHE A 94 2.98 10.00 -25.78
C PHE A 94 2.33 10.92 -26.82
N GLN A 95 1.60 10.34 -27.78
CA GLN A 95 0.74 11.11 -28.67
C GLN A 95 -0.45 11.64 -27.88
N GLN A 96 -0.77 12.91 -28.07
CA GLN A 96 -1.92 13.52 -27.43
C GLN A 96 -3.21 12.88 -27.99
N ILE A 97 -4.04 12.35 -27.10
CA ILE A 97 -5.35 11.79 -27.42
C ILE A 97 -6.39 12.91 -27.37
N THR A 98 -6.48 13.60 -26.23
CA THR A 98 -7.46 14.68 -26.02
C THR A 98 -6.98 15.70 -24.98
N THR A 99 -7.67 16.83 -24.90
CA THR A 99 -7.48 17.86 -23.88
C THR A 99 -8.82 18.17 -23.22
N VAL A 100 -8.87 18.20 -21.89
CA VAL A 100 -10.11 18.47 -21.14
C VAL A 100 -10.35 19.97 -21.10
N SER A 101 -10.91 20.51 -22.18
CA SER A 101 -11.02 21.96 -22.40
C SER A 101 -11.84 22.68 -21.32
N LYS A 102 -12.85 22.02 -20.74
CA LYS A 102 -13.66 22.56 -19.62
C LYS A 102 -12.87 22.72 -18.32
N ALA A 103 -11.77 21.99 -18.17
CA ALA A 103 -10.88 22.03 -17.02
C ALA A 103 -9.73 23.06 -17.18
N LYS A 104 -9.85 24.02 -18.09
CA LYS A 104 -8.85 25.08 -18.25
C LYS A 104 -8.74 25.92 -16.98
N GLY A 105 -7.50 26.10 -16.50
CA GLY A 105 -7.23 26.71 -15.20
C GLY A 105 -7.16 25.70 -14.05
N ALA A 106 -6.99 24.42 -14.36
CA ALA A 106 -6.77 23.36 -13.38
C ALA A 106 -5.52 23.62 -12.53
N SER A 107 -5.61 23.37 -11.23
CA SER A 107 -4.46 23.45 -10.30
C SER A 107 -4.01 22.09 -9.79
N LEU A 108 -4.90 21.09 -9.82
CA LEU A 108 -4.68 19.75 -9.29
C LEU A 108 -5.71 18.80 -9.92
N PHE A 109 -5.35 17.53 -10.11
CA PHE A 109 -6.33 16.49 -10.43
C PHE A 109 -6.08 15.23 -9.59
N THR A 110 -7.09 14.36 -9.49
CA THR A 110 -6.92 13.02 -8.92
C THR A 110 -7.82 12.03 -9.67
N CYS A 111 -7.31 10.82 -9.88
CA CYS A 111 -7.98 9.76 -10.62
C CYS A 111 -8.37 8.63 -9.68
N ASP A 112 -9.46 7.95 -10.01
CA ASP A 112 -9.95 6.78 -9.31
C ASP A 112 -10.43 5.74 -10.32
N LEU A 113 -9.86 4.55 -10.25
CA LEU A 113 -10.20 3.43 -11.10
C LEU A 113 -11.08 2.45 -10.32
N GLN A 114 -12.37 2.46 -10.61
CA GLN A 114 -13.33 1.56 -9.98
C GLN A 114 -13.48 0.27 -10.78
N HIS A 115 -13.57 -0.85 -10.08
CA HIS A 115 -13.93 -2.15 -10.67
C HIS A 115 -15.38 -2.45 -10.26
N ARG A 116 -16.29 -2.55 -11.24
CA ARG A 116 -17.68 -2.92 -10.98
C ARG A 116 -17.80 -4.43 -10.82
N GLU A 117 -18.84 -4.87 -10.09
CA GLU A 117 -19.19 -6.29 -9.97
C GLU A 117 -19.45 -6.96 -11.33
N THR A 118 -19.84 -6.16 -12.34
CA THR A 118 -20.03 -6.60 -13.72
C THR A 118 -18.72 -6.92 -14.46
N GLY A 119 -17.56 -6.64 -13.86
CA GLY A 119 -16.24 -6.75 -14.48
C GLY A 119 -15.84 -5.52 -15.30
N GLU A 120 -16.69 -4.50 -15.38
CA GLU A 120 -16.38 -3.25 -16.08
C GLU A 120 -15.52 -2.33 -15.21
N GLU A 121 -14.45 -1.81 -15.78
CA GLU A 121 -13.61 -0.80 -15.16
C GLU A 121 -14.10 0.61 -15.53
N VAL A 122 -14.24 1.49 -14.54
CA VAL A 122 -14.66 2.88 -14.73
C VAL A 122 -13.62 3.80 -14.13
N LEU A 123 -12.95 4.57 -14.99
CA LEU A 123 -12.05 5.64 -14.56
C LEU A 123 -12.83 6.93 -14.34
N ARG A 124 -12.77 7.43 -13.11
CA ARG A 124 -13.25 8.76 -12.71
C ARG A 124 -12.06 9.69 -12.48
N MET A 125 -12.27 10.97 -12.73
CA MET A 125 -11.28 12.01 -12.46
C MET A 125 -11.96 13.21 -11.82
N CYS A 126 -11.38 13.72 -10.74
CA CYS A 126 -11.73 15.01 -10.17
C CYS A 126 -10.65 16.02 -10.53
N VAL A 127 -11.07 17.21 -10.96
CA VAL A 127 -10.16 18.31 -11.29
C VAL A 127 -10.55 19.54 -10.48
N ALA A 128 -9.56 20.12 -9.80
CA ALA A 128 -9.71 21.39 -9.09
C ALA A 128 -9.44 22.55 -10.05
N VAL A 129 -10.44 23.41 -10.25
CA VAL A 129 -10.35 24.62 -11.07
C VAL A 129 -10.76 25.80 -10.21
N LYS A 130 -9.78 26.57 -9.72
CA LYS A 130 -10.01 27.67 -8.76
C LYS A 130 -10.76 27.14 -7.52
N LYS A 131 -11.91 27.71 -7.18
CA LYS A 131 -12.77 27.31 -6.05
C LYS A 131 -13.89 26.34 -6.46
N LYS A 132 -13.59 25.46 -7.41
CA LYS A 132 -14.54 24.46 -7.91
C LYS A 132 -13.88 23.11 -8.10
N LEU A 133 -14.66 22.04 -7.92
CA LEU A 133 -14.30 20.69 -8.34
C LEU A 133 -15.18 20.27 -9.50
N GLN A 134 -14.55 19.73 -10.53
CA GLN A 134 -15.21 19.20 -11.72
C GLN A 134 -14.97 17.70 -11.77
N LEU A 135 -16.05 16.92 -11.96
CA LEU A 135 -15.97 15.46 -12.04
C LEU A 135 -16.12 15.01 -13.48
N TYR A 136 -15.28 14.07 -13.86
CA TYR A 136 -15.24 13.48 -15.18
C TYR A 136 -15.20 11.95 -15.09
N PHE A 137 -15.67 11.29 -16.13
CA PHE A 137 -15.46 9.86 -16.36
C PHE A 137 -14.85 9.64 -17.75
N TRP A 138 -14.03 8.61 -17.87
CA TRP A 138 -13.38 8.26 -19.13
C TRP A 138 -14.28 7.35 -19.95
N LYS A 139 -14.54 7.72 -21.20
CA LYS A 139 -15.29 6.92 -22.17
C LYS A 139 -14.91 7.34 -23.59
N ASP A 140 -14.87 6.40 -24.53
CA ASP A 140 -14.67 6.68 -25.95
C ASP A 140 -13.44 7.56 -26.27
N ARG A 141 -12.35 7.37 -25.50
CA ARG A 141 -11.09 8.12 -25.57
C ARG A 141 -11.19 9.61 -25.17
N GLU A 142 -12.24 9.99 -24.46
CA GLU A 142 -12.42 11.33 -23.91
C GLU A 142 -12.89 11.33 -22.45
N PHE A 143 -12.67 12.45 -21.76
CA PHE A 143 -13.25 12.68 -20.43
C PHE A 143 -14.55 13.44 -20.57
N HIS A 144 -15.65 12.79 -20.19
CA HIS A 144 -16.98 13.37 -20.16
C HIS A 144 -17.32 13.84 -18.75
N GLU A 145 -18.04 14.96 -18.65
CA GLU A 145 -18.50 15.48 -17.37
C GLU A 145 -19.47 14.49 -16.71
N LEU A 146 -19.19 14.12 -15.47
CA LEU A 146 -20.02 13.18 -14.71
C LEU A 146 -21.26 13.87 -14.14
N GLN A 147 -21.07 15.08 -13.61
CA GLN A 147 -22.11 15.93 -13.02
C GLN A 147 -21.60 17.37 -12.90
N GLY A 148 -22.49 18.28 -12.51
CA GLY A 148 -22.16 19.71 -12.39
C GLY A 148 -21.07 20.01 -11.36
N ASP A 149 -20.42 21.16 -11.55
CA ASP A 149 -19.36 21.68 -10.68
C ASP A 149 -19.77 21.75 -9.20
N PHE A 150 -18.91 21.26 -8.31
CA PHE A 150 -19.03 21.50 -6.87
C PHE A 150 -18.31 22.79 -6.50
N SER A 151 -19.01 23.70 -5.83
CA SER A 151 -18.36 24.88 -5.24
C SER A 151 -17.70 24.51 -3.93
N VAL A 152 -16.47 24.99 -3.72
CA VAL A 152 -15.67 24.74 -2.52
C VAL A 152 -15.23 26.05 -1.86
N PRO A 153 -14.95 26.07 -0.53
CA PRO A 153 -14.70 27.32 0.21
C PRO A 153 -13.42 28.05 -0.23
N ASP A 154 -12.39 27.31 -0.63
CA ASP A 154 -11.12 27.87 -1.11
C ASP A 154 -10.53 27.07 -2.27
N VAL A 155 -9.33 27.46 -2.75
CA VAL A 155 -8.62 26.75 -3.82
C VAL A 155 -8.03 25.45 -3.26
N PRO A 156 -8.41 24.26 -3.77
CA PRO A 156 -7.83 22.99 -3.37
C PRO A 156 -6.32 22.95 -3.59
N LYS A 157 -5.59 22.43 -2.59
CA LYS A 157 -4.13 22.24 -2.63
C LYS A 157 -3.72 20.77 -2.60
N SER A 158 -4.54 19.92 -2.01
CA SER A 158 -4.40 18.46 -2.02
C SER A 158 -5.77 17.80 -2.12
N MET A 159 -5.87 16.65 -2.76
CA MET A 159 -7.11 15.86 -2.74
C MET A 159 -6.87 14.39 -3.06
N ALA A 160 -7.68 13.53 -2.46
CA ALA A 160 -7.72 12.12 -2.78
C ALA A 160 -9.16 11.59 -2.73
N TRP A 161 -9.44 10.60 -3.56
CA TRP A 161 -10.68 9.85 -3.53
C TRP A 161 -10.77 8.97 -2.28
N CYS A 162 -11.98 8.87 -1.74
CA CYS A 162 -12.38 8.07 -0.59
C CYS A 162 -13.74 7.46 -0.95
N GLU A 163 -13.74 6.42 -1.80
CA GLU A 163 -14.95 5.83 -2.39
C GLU A 163 -15.85 6.87 -3.09
N ASN A 164 -17.00 7.20 -2.49
CA ASN A 164 -17.97 8.17 -3.00
C ASN A 164 -17.79 9.58 -2.42
N SER A 165 -16.66 9.81 -1.77
CA SER A 165 -16.24 11.10 -1.23
C SER A 165 -14.88 11.49 -1.78
N ILE A 166 -14.61 12.80 -1.77
CA ILE A 166 -13.29 13.35 -2.06
C ILE A 166 -12.86 14.13 -0.83
N CYS A 167 -11.75 13.73 -0.23
CA CYS A 167 -11.12 14.51 0.81
C CYS A 167 -10.26 15.58 0.16
N VAL A 168 -10.47 16.83 0.56
CA VAL A 168 -9.83 18.01 -0.02
C VAL A 168 -9.18 18.83 1.08
N GLY A 169 -7.90 19.14 0.89
CA GLY A 169 -7.15 20.06 1.73
C GLY A 169 -7.07 21.44 1.09
N PHE A 170 -7.44 22.45 1.87
CA PHE A 170 -7.26 23.86 1.54
C PHE A 170 -6.07 24.43 2.32
N LYS A 171 -5.90 25.75 2.31
CA LYS A 171 -4.82 26.38 3.09
C LYS A 171 -5.02 26.25 4.60
N ARG A 172 -6.26 26.23 5.09
CA ARG A 172 -6.59 26.33 6.53
C ARG A 172 -7.32 25.13 7.09
N ASP A 173 -8.06 24.41 6.25
CA ASP A 173 -9.01 23.38 6.65
C ASP A 173 -9.06 22.23 5.64
N TYR A 174 -9.55 21.09 6.12
CA TYR A 174 -9.91 19.95 5.29
C TYR A 174 -11.43 19.83 5.19
N TYR A 175 -11.91 19.45 4.02
CA TYR A 175 -13.30 19.09 3.80
C TYR A 175 -13.41 17.71 3.16
N LEU A 176 -14.52 17.05 3.46
CA LEU A 176 -14.97 15.86 2.74
C LEU A 176 -16.17 16.23 1.89
N ILE A 177 -16.05 16.04 0.58
CA ILE A 177 -17.07 16.41 -0.40
C ILE A 177 -17.67 15.13 -0.95
N ARG A 178 -18.97 14.94 -0.72
CA ARG A 178 -19.69 13.76 -1.22
C ARG A 178 -20.05 13.93 -2.68
N VAL A 179 -19.68 12.96 -3.50
CA VAL A 179 -19.94 13.01 -4.94
C VAL A 179 -21.28 12.39 -5.33
N ASP A 180 -21.86 11.54 -4.48
CA ASP A 180 -23.12 10.83 -4.73
C ASP A 180 -24.39 11.71 -4.64
N GLY A 181 -24.24 12.99 -4.31
CA GLY A 181 -25.33 13.93 -4.11
C GLY A 181 -26.17 13.69 -2.85
N LYS A 182 -25.80 12.69 -2.03
CA LYS A 182 -26.51 12.31 -0.79
C LYS A 182 -25.73 12.81 0.41
N GLY A 183 -25.79 14.12 0.62
CA GLY A 183 -25.27 14.75 1.82
C GLY A 183 -24.69 16.13 1.59
N ALA A 184 -24.41 16.82 2.68
CA ALA A 184 -23.67 18.07 2.66
C ALA A 184 -22.16 17.81 2.70
N ASN A 185 -21.40 18.76 2.18
CA ASN A 185 -19.95 18.81 2.39
C ASN A 185 -19.67 18.91 3.89
N LYS A 186 -18.77 18.07 4.39
CA LYS A 186 -18.41 18.03 5.81
C LYS A 186 -17.06 18.69 6.01
N GLU A 187 -17.05 19.74 6.82
CA GLU A 187 -15.79 20.28 7.35
C GLU A 187 -15.18 19.27 8.33
N LEU A 188 -13.87 19.06 8.22
CA LEU A 188 -13.13 18.12 9.04
C LEU A 188 -12.38 18.87 10.14
N PHE A 189 -11.07 19.05 9.99
CA PHE A 189 -10.21 19.73 10.96
C PHE A 189 -9.22 20.67 10.24
N PRO A 190 -8.59 21.60 10.96
CA PRO A 190 -7.61 22.52 10.39
C PRO A 190 -6.35 21.82 9.87
N THR A 191 -5.68 22.40 8.88
CA THR A 191 -4.44 21.85 8.27
C THR A 191 -3.19 21.94 9.15
N GLY A 192 -3.28 22.67 10.27
CA GLY A 192 -2.15 22.91 11.17
C GLY A 192 -1.28 24.09 10.72
N LYS A 193 0.02 24.03 11.00
CA LYS A 193 1.02 25.05 10.63
C LYS A 193 1.57 24.85 9.22
N GLN A 194 1.26 23.73 8.57
CA GLN A 194 1.73 23.42 7.23
C GLN A 194 1.14 24.36 6.17
N LEU A 195 1.96 24.76 5.20
CA LEU A 195 1.54 25.61 4.09
C LEU A 195 0.85 24.82 2.96
N GLU A 196 1.19 23.54 2.84
CA GLU A 196 0.63 22.62 1.86
C GLU A 196 -0.04 21.46 2.61
N PRO A 197 -1.37 21.31 2.52
CA PRO A 197 -2.07 20.17 3.10
C PRO A 197 -1.65 18.87 2.41
N LEU A 198 -1.84 17.75 3.11
CA LEU A 198 -1.47 16.43 2.63
C LEU A 198 -2.63 15.46 2.80
N VAL A 199 -3.09 14.92 1.68
CA VAL A 199 -4.12 13.87 1.61
C VAL A 199 -3.57 12.76 0.71
N ALA A 200 -3.59 11.52 1.21
CA ALA A 200 -3.16 10.35 0.44
C ALA A 200 -4.26 9.27 0.47
N PRO A 201 -4.58 8.64 -0.67
CA PRO A 201 -5.49 7.51 -0.69
C PRO A 201 -4.88 6.32 0.05
N LEU A 202 -5.72 5.55 0.73
CA LEU A 202 -5.34 4.28 1.36
C LEU A 202 -6.12 3.13 0.72
N ALA A 203 -5.78 1.91 1.14
CA ALA A 203 -6.59 0.74 0.81
C ALA A 203 -7.98 0.84 1.46
N ASP A 204 -8.90 -0.02 1.00
CA ASP A 204 -10.26 -0.16 1.55
C ASP A 204 -11.07 1.14 1.57
N GLY A 205 -10.88 1.98 0.55
CA GLY A 205 -11.70 3.18 0.38
C GLY A 205 -11.46 4.29 1.41
N LYS A 206 -10.34 4.25 2.14
CA LYS A 206 -9.98 5.23 3.17
C LYS A 206 -9.00 6.27 2.64
N VAL A 207 -8.81 7.33 3.42
CA VAL A 207 -7.79 8.36 3.17
C VAL A 207 -6.99 8.68 4.41
N ALA A 208 -5.70 8.93 4.23
CA ALA A 208 -4.81 9.51 5.22
C ALA A 208 -4.80 11.03 5.05
N VAL A 209 -5.04 11.76 6.13
CA VAL A 209 -5.09 13.23 6.16
C VAL A 209 -4.06 13.73 7.18
N GLY A 210 -3.09 14.50 6.70
CA GLY A 210 -2.00 15.03 7.51
C GLY A 210 -2.38 16.31 8.27
N GLN A 211 -1.93 16.43 9.51
CA GLN A 211 -2.02 17.66 10.30
C GLN A 211 -0.72 17.81 11.08
N ASP A 212 0.16 18.70 10.64
CA ASP A 212 1.53 18.83 11.19
C ASP A 212 2.27 17.48 11.17
N ASP A 213 2.80 17.02 12.30
CA ASP A 213 3.44 15.72 12.45
C ASP A 213 2.44 14.58 12.67
N LEU A 214 1.14 14.82 12.57
CA LEU A 214 0.09 13.82 12.74
C LEU A 214 -0.53 13.38 11.41
N THR A 215 -1.06 12.17 11.38
CA THR A 215 -1.90 11.67 10.28
C THR A 215 -3.09 10.92 10.84
N VAL A 216 -4.28 11.31 10.37
CA VAL A 216 -5.56 10.70 10.74
C VAL A 216 -6.08 9.90 9.54
N VAL A 217 -6.67 8.73 9.82
CA VAL A 217 -7.30 7.91 8.77
C VAL A 217 -8.81 8.06 8.81
N LEU A 218 -9.40 8.48 7.70
CA LEU A 218 -10.83 8.71 7.55
C LEU A 218 -11.44 7.73 6.54
N ASN A 219 -12.72 7.38 6.74
CA ASN A 219 -13.56 6.67 5.78
C ASN A 219 -14.41 7.64 4.93
N GLU A 220 -15.31 7.10 4.10
CA GLU A 220 -16.17 7.90 3.20
C GLU A 220 -17.18 8.81 3.92
N GLU A 221 -17.44 8.60 5.22
CA GLU A 221 -18.24 9.49 6.08
C GLU A 221 -17.40 10.54 6.81
N GLY A 222 -16.08 10.51 6.68
CA GLY A 222 -15.17 11.40 7.42
C GLY A 222 -15.12 11.06 8.90
N ILE A 223 -15.29 9.79 9.25
CA ILE A 223 -15.15 9.25 10.60
C ILE A 223 -13.74 8.69 10.72
N CYS A 224 -13.07 9.00 11.83
CA CYS A 224 -11.77 8.43 12.14
C CYS A 224 -11.90 6.93 12.35
N THR A 225 -11.26 6.14 11.47
CA THR A 225 -11.28 4.68 11.57
C THR A 225 -10.27 4.14 12.58
N GLN A 226 -9.30 4.96 12.96
CA GLN A 226 -8.26 4.63 13.94
C GLN A 226 -8.48 5.39 15.25
N LYS A 227 -8.29 4.70 16.38
CA LYS A 227 -8.50 5.28 17.72
C LYS A 227 -7.61 6.48 18.02
N CYS A 228 -6.42 6.54 17.43
CA CYS A 228 -5.49 7.67 17.59
C CYS A 228 -4.85 8.01 16.24
N ALA A 229 -4.38 9.26 16.11
CA ALA A 229 -3.59 9.71 14.97
C ALA A 229 -2.18 9.12 14.98
N LEU A 230 -1.64 8.79 13.81
CA LEU A 230 -0.25 8.38 13.65
C LEU A 230 0.65 9.61 13.85
N ASN A 231 1.65 9.54 14.73
CA ASN A 231 2.56 10.66 15.02
C ASN A 231 3.93 10.43 14.40
N TRP A 232 4.29 11.18 13.37
CA TRP A 232 5.58 11.15 12.69
C TRP A 232 6.68 11.89 13.46
N THR A 233 7.93 11.58 13.18
CA THR A 233 9.08 12.26 13.81
C THR A 233 9.33 13.68 13.25
N ASP A 234 8.81 13.98 12.06
CA ASP A 234 8.82 15.28 11.40
C ASP A 234 7.57 15.37 10.51
N ILE A 235 7.32 16.55 9.95
CA ILE A 235 6.19 16.82 9.07
C ILE A 235 6.34 16.07 7.72
N PRO A 236 5.42 15.15 7.37
CA PRO A 236 5.44 14.50 6.07
C PRO A 236 5.18 15.46 4.92
N VAL A 237 5.95 15.33 3.83
CA VAL A 237 5.76 16.10 2.59
C VAL A 237 5.00 15.32 1.51
N ALA A 238 5.05 14.00 1.58
CA ALA A 238 4.33 13.09 0.70
C ALA A 238 4.17 11.73 1.40
N MET A 239 3.13 10.97 1.05
CA MET A 239 2.87 9.65 1.63
C MET A 239 2.34 8.70 0.56
N GLU A 240 2.72 7.43 0.67
CA GLU A 240 2.18 6.34 -0.14
C GLU A 240 1.87 5.14 0.76
N HIS A 241 0.74 4.48 0.51
CA HIS A 241 0.32 3.31 1.27
C HIS A 241 0.62 2.02 0.50
N GLN A 242 1.44 1.16 1.12
CA GLN A 242 1.76 -0.17 0.63
C GLN A 242 1.45 -1.15 1.77
N PRO A 243 0.23 -1.72 1.83
CA PRO A 243 -0.23 -2.53 2.96
C PRO A 243 0.79 -3.59 3.41
N PRO A 244 1.04 -3.70 4.73
CA PRO A 244 0.41 -2.97 5.84
C PRO A 244 1.08 -1.63 6.17
N TYR A 245 2.06 -1.22 5.36
CA TYR A 245 2.92 -0.07 5.62
C TYR A 245 2.36 1.22 5.04
N ILE A 246 2.50 2.29 5.80
CA ILE A 246 2.41 3.66 5.31
C ILE A 246 3.82 4.24 5.27
N ILE A 247 4.20 4.78 4.12
CA ILE A 247 5.54 5.26 3.84
C ILE A 247 5.44 6.78 3.69
N ALA A 248 6.03 7.52 4.62
CA ALA A 248 6.08 8.98 4.59
C ALA A 248 7.45 9.47 4.16
N VAL A 249 7.46 10.39 3.21
CA VAL A 249 8.65 11.18 2.90
C VAL A 249 8.71 12.33 3.90
N LEU A 250 9.75 12.38 4.72
CA LEU A 250 10.06 13.48 5.62
C LEU A 250 11.19 14.34 5.00
N PRO A 251 11.47 15.56 5.51
CA PRO A 251 12.44 16.46 4.88
C PRO A 251 13.86 15.90 4.71
N ARG A 252 14.25 14.91 5.55
CA ARG A 252 15.61 14.33 5.55
C ARG A 252 15.68 12.83 5.24
N TYR A 253 14.61 12.09 5.44
CA TYR A 253 14.58 10.64 5.31
C TYR A 253 13.17 10.17 5.00
N VAL A 254 13.03 8.88 4.72
CA VAL A 254 11.74 8.21 4.60
C VAL A 254 11.46 7.48 5.90
N GLU A 255 10.25 7.63 6.42
CA GLU A 255 9.79 6.94 7.63
C GLU A 255 8.67 5.96 7.28
N ILE A 256 8.81 4.73 7.74
CA ILE A 256 7.87 3.63 7.46
C ILE A 256 7.20 3.26 8.77
N ARG A 257 5.87 3.18 8.73
CA ARG A 257 5.05 2.86 9.90
C ARG A 257 3.90 1.93 9.55
N THR A 258 3.24 1.41 10.58
CA THR A 258 1.98 0.67 10.50
C THR A 258 0.88 1.42 11.26
N PHE A 259 -0.38 1.28 10.81
CA PHE A 259 -1.52 1.88 11.50
C PHE A 259 -1.95 1.09 12.73
N GLU A 260 -2.00 -0.24 12.60
CA GLU A 260 -2.37 -1.18 13.65
C GLU A 260 -1.56 -2.49 13.48
N PRO A 261 -0.70 -2.87 14.45
CA PRO A 261 -0.30 -2.08 15.61
C PRO A 261 0.43 -0.80 15.17
N ARG A 262 0.37 0.26 15.99
CA ARG A 262 1.00 1.56 15.66
C ARG A 262 2.51 1.53 15.94
N LEU A 263 3.29 1.09 14.96
CA LEU A 263 4.73 0.92 15.13
C LEU A 263 5.53 1.82 14.19
N LEU A 264 6.65 2.32 14.71
CA LEU A 264 7.76 2.79 13.87
C LEU A 264 8.50 1.55 13.38
N VAL A 265 8.39 1.29 12.08
CA VAL A 265 8.97 0.10 11.45
C VAL A 265 10.42 0.34 11.09
N GLN A 266 10.70 1.41 10.35
CA GLN A 266 12.02 1.69 9.81
C GLN A 266 12.17 3.18 9.49
N SER A 267 13.40 3.69 9.49
CA SER A 267 13.76 5.00 8.95
C SER A 267 14.90 4.83 7.95
N ILE A 268 14.74 5.37 6.74
CA ILE A 268 15.67 5.20 5.64
C ILE A 268 16.21 6.56 5.22
N GLU A 269 17.49 6.80 5.49
CA GLU A 269 18.16 8.03 5.07
C GLU A 269 18.32 8.10 3.55
N LEU A 270 17.78 9.16 2.95
CA LEU A 270 17.89 9.44 1.52
C LEU A 270 18.32 10.89 1.32
N GLN A 271 18.90 11.21 0.17
CA GLN A 271 19.38 12.57 -0.08
C GLN A 271 18.21 13.51 -0.43
N ARG A 272 17.66 14.19 0.58
CA ARG A 272 16.58 15.19 0.44
C ARG A 272 15.38 14.64 -0.36
N PRO A 273 14.75 13.54 0.09
CA PRO A 273 13.61 12.96 -0.61
C PRO A 273 12.43 13.94 -0.61
N ARG A 274 11.63 13.94 -1.67
CA ARG A 274 10.50 14.86 -1.87
C ARG A 274 9.27 14.20 -2.47
N PHE A 275 9.47 13.23 -3.35
CA PHE A 275 8.42 12.58 -4.12
C PHE A 275 8.38 11.10 -3.77
N ILE A 276 7.18 10.53 -3.78
CA ILE A 276 6.94 9.09 -3.66
C ILE A 276 5.85 8.70 -4.65
N THR A 277 5.96 7.52 -5.25
CA THR A 277 4.94 6.97 -6.14
C THR A 277 4.97 5.45 -6.14
N SER A 278 3.80 4.83 -6.25
CA SER A 278 3.66 3.39 -6.48
C SER A 278 3.61 3.06 -7.97
N GLY A 279 4.31 1.99 -8.35
CA GLY A 279 4.20 1.35 -9.68
C GLY A 279 3.30 0.12 -9.69
N GLY A 280 2.56 -0.11 -8.60
CA GLY A 280 1.80 -1.32 -8.34
C GLY A 280 2.29 -2.03 -7.07
N SER A 281 1.76 -3.23 -6.83
CA SER A 281 2.13 -4.00 -5.64
C SER A 281 3.64 -4.22 -5.57
N ASN A 282 4.23 -3.86 -4.44
CA ASN A 282 5.66 -4.05 -4.12
C ASN A 282 6.62 -3.24 -5.00
N ILE A 283 6.14 -2.20 -5.67
CA ILE A 283 6.95 -1.29 -6.47
C ILE A 283 6.76 0.12 -5.94
N ILE A 284 7.69 0.59 -5.12
CA ILE A 284 7.67 1.96 -4.58
C ILE A 284 8.94 2.69 -5.01
N TYR A 285 8.77 3.87 -5.57
CA TYR A 285 9.87 4.79 -5.88
C TYR A 285 9.81 6.01 -4.98
N VAL A 286 10.98 6.43 -4.50
CA VAL A 286 11.17 7.70 -3.80
C VAL A 286 12.17 8.51 -4.58
N ALA A 287 11.97 9.82 -4.70
CA ALA A 287 12.90 10.69 -5.40
C ALA A 287 13.15 12.00 -4.69
N SER A 288 14.34 12.54 -4.93
CA SER A 288 14.70 13.92 -4.69
C SER A 288 14.59 14.71 -6.00
N ASN A 289 15.25 15.86 -6.09
CA ASN A 289 15.31 16.63 -7.32
C ASN A 289 16.18 15.98 -8.42
N HIS A 290 17.13 15.09 -8.06
CA HIS A 290 18.14 14.56 -8.99
C HIS A 290 18.44 13.07 -8.81
N PHE A 291 17.77 12.42 -7.87
CA PHE A 291 17.97 11.01 -7.55
C PHE A 291 16.62 10.31 -7.47
N VAL A 292 16.59 9.07 -7.91
CA VAL A 292 15.45 8.16 -7.72
C VAL A 292 15.96 6.89 -7.08
N TRP A 293 15.30 6.45 -6.03
CA TRP A 293 15.51 5.17 -5.37
C TRP A 293 14.26 4.31 -5.54
N ARG A 294 14.45 3.00 -5.61
CA ARG A 294 13.39 2.01 -5.47
C ARG A 294 13.50 1.41 -4.08
N LEU A 295 12.39 1.38 -3.34
CA LEU A 295 12.31 0.68 -2.06
C LEU A 295 11.97 -0.79 -2.33
N ILE A 296 12.94 -1.68 -2.14
CA ILE A 296 12.78 -3.11 -2.37
C ILE A 296 12.24 -3.75 -1.11
N PRO A 297 11.06 -4.39 -1.14
CA PRO A 297 10.55 -5.05 0.05
C PRO A 297 11.49 -6.18 0.46
N VAL A 298 11.87 -6.19 1.73
CA VAL A 298 12.59 -7.31 2.34
C VAL A 298 11.67 -8.54 2.29
N PRO A 299 12.17 -9.75 1.98
CA PRO A 299 11.31 -10.93 1.93
C PRO A 299 10.50 -11.12 3.22
N MET A 300 9.19 -11.33 3.10
CA MET A 300 8.25 -11.44 4.24
C MET A 300 8.74 -12.42 5.31
N ALA A 301 9.32 -13.56 4.93
CA ALA A 301 9.85 -14.53 5.88
C ALA A 301 10.95 -13.93 6.80
N THR A 302 11.79 -13.04 6.26
CA THR A 302 12.83 -12.35 7.04
C THR A 302 12.20 -11.33 7.97
N GLN A 303 11.21 -10.56 7.48
CA GLN A 303 10.50 -9.57 8.30
C GLN A 303 9.74 -10.22 9.46
N ILE A 304 8.98 -11.29 9.20
CA ILE A 304 8.25 -12.05 10.22
C ILE A 304 9.22 -12.56 11.30
N GLN A 305 10.37 -13.09 10.90
CA GLN A 305 11.34 -13.59 11.87
C GLN A 305 11.94 -12.48 12.74
N GLN A 306 12.30 -11.33 12.15
CA GLN A 306 12.75 -10.15 12.91
C GLN A 306 11.66 -9.68 13.89
N LEU A 307 10.40 -9.62 13.45
CA LEU A 307 9.27 -9.25 14.30
C LEU A 307 9.06 -10.20 15.47
N LEU A 308 9.22 -11.51 15.25
CA LEU A 308 9.12 -12.48 16.34
C LEU A 308 10.27 -12.34 17.35
N GLN A 309 11.49 -12.04 16.89
CA GLN A 309 12.62 -11.73 17.78
C GLN A 309 12.35 -10.46 18.60
N ASP A 310 11.73 -9.46 17.97
CA ASP A 310 11.32 -8.20 18.59
C ASP A 310 10.01 -8.30 19.40
N LYS A 311 9.42 -9.50 19.50
CA LYS A 311 8.18 -9.78 20.23
C LYS A 311 6.96 -9.00 19.71
N GLN A 312 7.00 -8.60 18.44
CA GLN A 312 5.92 -7.94 17.72
C GLN A 312 5.03 -8.96 17.00
N PHE A 313 4.33 -9.78 17.79
CA PHE A 313 3.58 -10.94 17.29
C PHE A 313 2.40 -10.57 16.38
N GLU A 314 1.66 -9.51 16.71
CA GLU A 314 0.49 -9.08 15.94
C GLU A 314 0.86 -8.71 14.50
N LEU A 315 1.90 -7.87 14.32
CA LEU A 315 2.38 -7.49 13.00
C LEU A 315 3.00 -8.69 12.26
N ALA A 316 3.69 -9.59 12.96
CA ALA A 316 4.24 -10.81 12.36
C ALA A 316 3.13 -11.69 11.74
N LEU A 317 2.01 -11.82 12.43
CA LEU A 317 0.85 -12.57 11.94
C LEU A 317 0.16 -11.84 10.78
N GLN A 318 -0.01 -10.51 10.87
CA GLN A 318 -0.57 -9.71 9.78
C GLN A 318 0.25 -9.86 8.48
N LEU A 319 1.57 -9.80 8.56
CA LEU A 319 2.43 -10.05 7.39
C LEU A 319 2.30 -11.47 6.85
N ALA A 320 2.10 -12.45 7.73
CA ALA A 320 1.89 -13.82 7.32
C ALA A 320 0.54 -14.06 6.65
N GLU A 321 -0.51 -13.31 7.01
CA GLU A 321 -1.81 -13.32 6.34
C GLU A 321 -1.72 -12.75 4.91
N MET A 322 -0.92 -11.71 4.73
CA MET A 322 -0.78 -11.02 3.44
C MET A 322 0.05 -11.80 2.40
N LYS A 323 0.77 -12.86 2.79
CA LYS A 323 1.54 -13.67 1.84
C LYS A 323 0.59 -14.45 0.93
N ASP A 324 0.79 -14.40 -0.39
CA ASP A 324 -0.05 -15.10 -1.41
C ASP A 324 -0.19 -16.63 -1.20
N ASP A 325 0.65 -17.25 -0.36
CA ASP A 325 0.53 -18.65 0.09
C ASP A 325 -0.38 -18.84 1.33
N SER A 326 -1.24 -17.86 1.66
CA SER A 326 -1.98 -17.78 2.95
C SER A 326 -2.96 -18.93 3.25
N ASP A 327 -3.06 -19.91 2.35
CA ASP A 327 -3.81 -21.14 2.57
C ASP A 327 -3.08 -22.15 3.45
N ASN A 328 -1.77 -22.01 3.67
CA ASN A 328 -1.00 -22.93 4.50
C ASN A 328 -0.34 -22.24 5.72
N PRO A 329 -1.01 -22.18 6.88
CA PRO A 329 -0.48 -21.57 8.10
C PRO A 329 0.72 -22.31 8.70
N THR A 330 1.15 -23.47 8.16
CA THR A 330 2.23 -24.27 8.76
C THR A 330 3.55 -23.53 8.88
N HIS A 331 3.88 -22.60 7.95
CA HIS A 331 5.09 -21.80 8.08
C HIS A 331 5.03 -20.84 9.27
N VAL A 332 3.85 -20.32 9.60
CA VAL A 332 3.63 -19.48 10.79
C VAL A 332 3.71 -20.32 12.05
N MET A 333 3.00 -21.45 12.06
CA MET A 333 2.97 -22.38 13.19
C MET A 333 4.36 -22.93 13.52
N GLY A 334 5.19 -23.17 12.51
CA GLY A 334 6.55 -23.67 12.68
C GLY A 334 7.55 -22.67 13.23
N LEU A 335 7.18 -21.38 13.35
CA LEU A 335 8.00 -20.37 14.02
C LEU A 335 7.95 -20.50 15.55
N TYR A 336 6.97 -21.23 16.08
CA TYR A 336 6.76 -21.43 17.50
C TYR A 336 7.32 -22.80 17.93
N PRO A 337 8.10 -22.86 19.02
CA PRO A 337 8.66 -24.12 19.49
C PRO A 337 7.55 -25.12 19.88
N ASP A 338 7.77 -26.40 19.58
CA ASP A 338 6.95 -27.56 20.00
C ASP A 338 5.47 -27.59 19.57
N LEU A 339 5.03 -26.64 18.73
CA LEU A 339 3.64 -26.59 18.27
C LEU A 339 3.34 -27.55 17.12
N LEU A 340 4.27 -27.74 16.19
CA LEU A 340 4.12 -28.65 15.06
C LEU A 340 4.73 -30.05 15.34
N PRO A 341 4.17 -31.13 14.76
CA PRO A 341 4.83 -32.43 14.75
C PRO A 341 6.23 -32.35 14.13
N THR A 342 7.19 -33.06 14.70
CA THR A 342 8.62 -32.98 14.32
C THR A 342 8.86 -33.24 12.84
N ASP A 343 8.11 -34.17 12.24
CA ASP A 343 8.22 -34.52 10.82
C ASP A 343 7.78 -33.38 9.90
N TYR A 344 6.75 -32.62 10.32
CA TYR A 344 6.31 -31.42 9.61
C TYR A 344 7.28 -30.27 9.82
N ARG A 345 7.79 -30.10 11.04
CA ARG A 345 8.74 -29.04 11.34
C ARG A 345 10.04 -29.19 10.54
N LYS A 346 10.51 -30.42 10.31
CA LYS A 346 11.69 -30.71 9.47
C LYS A 346 11.49 -30.39 7.99
N GLN A 347 10.24 -30.36 7.51
CA GLN A 347 9.92 -29.97 6.13
C GLN A 347 9.93 -28.45 5.93
N LEU A 348 9.95 -27.67 7.02
CA LEU A 348 9.95 -26.21 6.98
C LEU A 348 11.36 -25.66 7.13
N GLN A 349 11.80 -24.90 6.13
CA GLN A 349 13.10 -24.25 6.12
C GLN A 349 12.92 -22.75 6.36
N TYR A 350 13.74 -22.21 7.26
CA TYR A 350 13.75 -20.80 7.60
C TYR A 350 15.13 -20.23 7.28
N PRO A 351 15.21 -19.01 6.72
CA PRO A 351 16.47 -18.42 6.31
C PRO A 351 17.42 -18.15 7.49
N ASN A 352 16.90 -17.96 8.71
CA ASN A 352 17.73 -17.86 9.91
C ASN A 352 17.18 -18.69 11.10
N PRO A 353 17.94 -18.81 12.21
CA PRO A 353 17.51 -19.55 13.39
C PRO A 353 16.21 -19.02 14.00
N LEU A 354 15.41 -19.94 14.55
CA LEU A 354 14.17 -19.57 15.22
C LEU A 354 14.40 -18.77 16.51
N PRO A 355 13.48 -17.87 16.86
CA PRO A 355 13.49 -17.20 18.15
C PRO A 355 13.26 -18.21 19.29
N VAL A 356 13.99 -18.03 20.39
CA VAL A 356 13.79 -18.80 21.63
C VAL A 356 12.78 -18.03 22.49
N LEU A 357 11.54 -18.49 22.54
CA LEU A 357 10.45 -17.87 23.31
C LEU A 357 10.26 -18.62 24.63
N SER A 358 10.12 -17.91 25.75
CA SER A 358 9.85 -18.51 27.07
C SER A 358 8.98 -17.62 27.97
N GLY A 359 8.36 -18.21 28.99
CA GLY A 359 7.60 -17.48 30.01
C GLY A 359 6.46 -16.62 29.44
N ALA A 360 6.36 -15.38 29.92
CA ALA A 360 5.30 -14.44 29.54
C ALA A 360 5.32 -14.06 28.04
N GLU A 361 6.49 -14.16 27.39
CA GLU A 361 6.64 -13.86 25.96
C GLU A 361 6.00 -14.95 25.11
N LEU A 362 6.22 -16.20 25.52
CA LEU A 362 5.61 -17.36 24.90
C LEU A 362 4.08 -17.34 25.07
N GLU A 363 3.57 -16.88 26.22
CA GLU A 363 2.13 -16.72 26.45
C GLU A 363 1.49 -15.68 25.50
N LYS A 364 2.09 -14.49 25.38
CA LYS A 364 1.65 -13.46 24.43
C LYS A 364 1.69 -13.96 22.98
N ALA A 365 2.75 -14.67 22.63
CA ALA A 365 2.91 -15.25 21.30
C ALA A 365 1.78 -16.27 21.00
N HIS A 366 1.44 -17.12 21.96
CA HIS A 366 0.33 -18.09 21.84
C HIS A 366 -1.03 -17.40 21.73
N LEU A 367 -1.28 -16.34 22.50
CA LEU A 367 -2.54 -15.57 22.40
C LEU A 367 -2.75 -15.01 20.99
N ALA A 368 -1.72 -14.34 20.44
CA ALA A 368 -1.79 -13.82 19.08
C ALA A 368 -1.99 -14.95 18.04
N LEU A 369 -1.28 -16.08 18.23
CA LEU A 369 -1.41 -17.24 17.34
C LEU A 369 -2.81 -17.89 17.40
N ILE A 370 -3.46 -17.89 18.56
CA ILE A 370 -4.83 -18.38 18.72
C ILE A 370 -5.79 -17.59 17.84
N ASP A 371 -5.71 -16.25 17.88
CA ASP A 371 -6.59 -15.39 17.08
C ASP A 371 -6.40 -15.65 15.58
N TYR A 372 -5.14 -15.69 15.11
CA TYR A 372 -4.80 -16.00 13.73
C TYR A 372 -5.30 -17.39 13.27
N LEU A 373 -5.00 -18.44 14.05
CA LEU A 373 -5.37 -19.81 13.69
C LEU A 373 -6.89 -20.01 13.73
N THR A 374 -7.61 -19.31 14.62
CA THR A 374 -9.07 -19.36 14.68
C THR A 374 -9.69 -18.77 13.42
N GLN A 375 -9.17 -17.64 12.93
CA GLN A 375 -9.61 -17.04 11.67
C GLN A 375 -9.32 -17.97 10.48
N LYS A 376 -8.09 -18.52 10.39
CA LYS A 376 -7.71 -19.46 9.33
C LYS A 376 -8.53 -20.74 9.33
N ARG A 377 -8.84 -21.29 10.51
CA ARG A 377 -9.74 -22.43 10.68
C ARG A 377 -11.13 -22.12 10.10
N SER A 378 -11.70 -20.96 10.44
CA SER A 378 -13.01 -20.53 9.93
C SER A 378 -13.03 -20.41 8.40
N GLN A 379 -12.01 -19.78 7.82
CA GLN A 379 -11.85 -19.66 6.35
C GLN A 379 -11.74 -21.04 5.68
N LEU A 380 -10.94 -21.96 6.25
CA LEU A 380 -10.74 -23.29 5.70
C LEU A 380 -12.01 -24.15 5.77
N VAL A 381 -12.78 -24.05 6.85
CA VAL A 381 -14.09 -24.73 6.99
C VAL A 381 -15.08 -24.20 5.96
N LYS A 382 -15.15 -22.87 5.77
CA LYS A 382 -16.01 -22.27 4.74
C LYS A 382 -15.65 -22.80 3.35
N LYS A 383 -14.36 -22.79 2.99
CA LYS A 383 -13.85 -23.33 1.72
C LYS A 383 -14.13 -24.82 1.52
N LEU A 384 -14.19 -25.61 2.60
CA LEU A 384 -14.53 -27.04 2.54
C LEU A 384 -16.02 -27.23 2.23
N ASN A 385 -16.89 -26.47 2.91
CA ASN A 385 -18.34 -26.53 2.68
C ASN A 385 -18.73 -26.03 1.29
N ASP A 386 -18.08 -24.97 0.79
CA ASP A 386 -18.33 -24.44 -0.56
C ASP A 386 -17.88 -25.43 -1.66
N SER A 387 -16.82 -26.22 -1.43
CA SER A 387 -16.35 -27.24 -2.37
C SER A 387 -17.24 -28.49 -2.43
N ASP A 388 -17.98 -28.80 -1.37
CA ASP A 388 -18.95 -29.91 -1.37
C ASP A 388 -20.24 -29.55 -2.15
N HIS A 389 -20.46 -28.27 -2.45
CA HIS A 389 -21.59 -27.78 -3.25
C HIS A 389 -21.29 -27.59 -4.75
N GLN A 390 -20.02 -27.77 -5.19
CA GLN A 390 -19.60 -27.69 -6.59
C GLN A 390 -18.99 -29.02 -7.08
N SER A 391 -19.74 -30.13 -6.98
CA SER A 391 -19.41 -31.33 -7.73
C SER A 391 -19.99 -31.25 -9.15
N SER A 392 -19.23 -30.69 -10.10
CA SER A 392 -19.38 -31.02 -11.52
C SER A 392 -18.11 -31.71 -12.00
N THR A 393 -18.29 -32.82 -12.71
CA THR A 393 -17.30 -33.83 -13.04
C THR A 393 -16.31 -33.36 -14.11
N SER A 394 -15.02 -33.65 -13.92
CA SER A 394 -14.11 -33.97 -15.04
C SER A 394 -12.91 -34.81 -14.56
N PRO A 395 -12.35 -35.72 -15.39
CA PRO A 395 -11.45 -36.76 -14.93
C PRO A 395 -9.94 -36.39 -15.05
N LEU A 396 -9.20 -36.89 -14.05
CA LEU A 396 -7.79 -37.26 -13.96
C LEU A 396 -6.80 -36.75 -15.03
N MET A 397 -5.91 -35.84 -14.61
CA MET A 397 -4.51 -35.86 -15.03
C MET A 397 -3.59 -35.69 -13.81
N GLU A 398 -2.56 -36.53 -13.76
CA GLU A 398 -1.60 -36.71 -12.68
C GLU A 398 -0.54 -35.59 -12.68
N GLY A 399 -0.13 -35.12 -11.50
CA GLY A 399 1.19 -34.54 -11.29
C GLY A 399 1.27 -33.08 -10.86
N THR A 400 0.92 -32.78 -9.61
CA THR A 400 1.71 -31.85 -8.77
C THR A 400 1.42 -32.11 -7.29
N PRO A 401 2.43 -32.29 -6.42
CA PRO A 401 2.23 -32.59 -5.00
C PRO A 401 1.90 -31.32 -4.22
N THR A 402 0.73 -30.73 -4.43
CA THR A 402 0.17 -29.71 -3.55
C THR A 402 -0.23 -30.39 -2.24
N ILE A 403 0.51 -30.07 -1.20
CA ILE A 403 0.46 -30.62 0.16
C ILE A 403 -0.97 -31.05 0.58
N LYS A 404 -1.13 -32.37 0.76
CA LYS A 404 -1.94 -33.09 1.77
C LYS A 404 -3.30 -32.45 2.11
N SER A 405 -4.40 -33.12 1.73
CA SER A 405 -5.82 -32.75 1.88
C SER A 405 -6.15 -31.64 2.90
N LYS A 406 -7.01 -30.68 2.49
CA LYS A 406 -7.56 -29.61 3.36
C LYS A 406 -8.02 -30.11 4.75
N LYS A 407 -8.56 -31.34 4.83
CA LYS A 407 -8.93 -32.02 6.09
C LYS A 407 -7.73 -32.27 7.03
N LYS A 408 -6.58 -32.69 6.48
CA LYS A 408 -5.35 -32.90 7.26
C LYS A 408 -4.77 -31.58 7.76
N LEU A 409 -4.85 -30.53 6.96
CA LEU A 409 -4.44 -29.18 7.39
C LEU A 409 -5.32 -28.68 8.54
N LEU A 410 -6.64 -28.87 8.45
CA LEU A 410 -7.58 -28.52 9.52
C LEU A 410 -7.24 -29.23 10.84
N GLN A 411 -6.93 -30.54 10.80
CA GLN A 411 -6.50 -31.29 11.99
C GLN A 411 -5.22 -30.72 12.62
N ILE A 412 -4.26 -30.30 11.79
CA ILE A 412 -3.01 -29.69 12.29
C ILE A 412 -3.33 -28.35 12.98
N ILE A 413 -4.19 -27.53 12.39
CA ILE A 413 -4.66 -26.27 12.99
C ILE A 413 -5.36 -26.53 14.33
N ASP A 414 -6.32 -27.47 14.39
CA ASP A 414 -7.05 -27.82 15.61
C ASP A 414 -6.12 -28.30 16.73
N THR A 415 -5.13 -29.15 16.37
CA THR A 415 -4.15 -29.66 17.33
C THR A 415 -3.27 -28.55 17.90
N THR A 416 -2.82 -27.63 17.05
CA THR A 416 -2.01 -26.51 17.50
C THR A 416 -2.81 -25.49 18.30
N LEU A 417 -4.05 -25.18 17.92
CA LEU A 417 -4.96 -24.36 18.72
C LEU A 417 -5.12 -24.94 20.13
N LEU A 418 -5.37 -26.25 20.23
CA LEU A 418 -5.49 -26.93 21.52
C LEU A 418 -4.22 -26.77 22.36
N LYS A 419 -3.03 -26.97 21.77
CA LYS A 419 -1.75 -26.74 22.47
C LYS A 419 -1.60 -25.30 22.95
N CYS A 420 -1.97 -24.31 22.13
CA CYS A 420 -1.91 -22.90 22.51
C CYS A 420 -2.84 -22.61 23.69
N TYR A 421 -4.09 -23.08 23.64
CA TYR A 421 -5.05 -22.91 24.73
C TYR A 421 -4.58 -23.55 26.04
N LEU A 422 -3.99 -24.74 25.97
CA LEU A 422 -3.44 -25.41 27.15
C LEU A 422 -2.30 -24.60 27.77
N HIS A 423 -1.44 -24.04 26.93
CA HIS A 423 -0.27 -23.27 27.38
C HIS A 423 -0.67 -21.92 28.02
N VAL A 424 -1.68 -21.25 27.46
CA VAL A 424 -2.19 -19.97 28.00
C VAL A 424 -3.06 -20.19 29.24
N SER A 425 -3.86 -21.26 29.28
CA SER A 425 -4.79 -21.52 30.40
C SER A 425 -4.11 -22.17 31.61
N PHE A 426 -2.97 -22.85 31.43
CA PHE A 426 -2.25 -23.53 32.51
C PHE A 426 -0.72 -23.26 32.48
N PRO A 427 -0.26 -22.04 32.84
CA PRO A 427 1.14 -21.64 32.68
C PRO A 427 2.17 -22.45 33.49
N ARG A 428 1.74 -23.27 34.46
CA ARG A 428 2.60 -23.83 35.52
C ARG A 428 3.09 -25.27 35.33
N TRP A 429 2.78 -25.94 34.22
CA TRP A 429 3.13 -27.36 34.04
C TRP A 429 4.35 -27.62 33.14
N ALA A 430 4.96 -26.57 32.55
CA ALA A 430 6.06 -26.70 31.59
C ALA A 430 7.44 -26.28 32.16
N SER A 431 7.79 -26.73 33.36
CA SER A 431 9.18 -26.67 33.86
C SER A 431 9.59 -28.01 34.47
N PRO A 432 10.25 -28.91 33.71
CA PRO A 432 10.90 -30.07 34.29
C PRO A 432 12.27 -29.63 34.80
N GLY A 433 12.35 -29.12 36.04
CA GLY A 433 13.63 -28.63 36.56
C GLY A 433 13.59 -27.93 37.90
N SER A 434 12.89 -28.47 38.89
CA SER A 434 13.14 -28.13 40.29
C SER A 434 12.97 -29.38 41.14
N SER A 435 14.01 -30.20 41.14
CA SER A 435 14.26 -31.18 42.19
C SER A 435 14.60 -30.42 43.47
N CYS A 436 13.64 -30.31 44.39
CA CYS A 436 13.94 -29.97 45.78
C CYS A 436 14.46 -31.22 46.49
N CYS A 437 15.74 -31.20 46.86
CA CYS A 437 16.20 -31.80 48.11
C CYS A 437 16.06 -30.76 49.23
#